data_AF-A0A3M3AEF8-F1
#
_entry.id   AF-A0A3M3AEF8-F1
#
_cell.length_a   1.000
_cell.length_b   1.000
_cell.length_c   1.000
_cell.angle_alpha   90.00
_cell.angle_beta   90.00
_cell.angle_gamma   90.00
#
_symmetry.space_group_name_H-M   'P 1'
#
loop_
_entity.id
_entity.type
_entity.pdbx_description
1 polymer ?
#
loop_
_entity_poly.entity_id
_entity_poly.type
_entity_poly.pdbx_seq_one_letter_code
_entity_poly.pdbx_strand_id
1 'polypeptide(L)'
;MIFPHLRQLRVSKVLLRTVNEFLDDEMSTYASALAYQMLFSLFPFLLFLIALIGFLHLPDFFSWLRLQSELVLPPQALEQVNPVIDQLQQSKGGLLSIGIVIALWTASAGVRLMMSAMNAAYDVVEGRPIWKRFPLSILYTVGIAGMLLAAAAFMVLGPQVMNWIAAQIGMEDFIVTLWTILR
;
A
#
# COMPACT_ATOMS: atom_id res chain seq x y z
N MET A 1 -20.86 -19.72 -14.21
CA MET A 1 -19.90 -20.84 -14.37
C MET A 1 -19.08 -20.59 -15.64
N ILE A 2 -17.82 -20.17 -15.54
CA ILE A 2 -17.20 -19.24 -16.51
C ILE A 2 -16.30 -19.91 -17.58
N PHE A 3 -15.95 -21.20 -17.51
CA PHE A 3 -15.04 -21.82 -18.49
C PHE A 3 -15.49 -23.21 -19.01
N PRO A 4 -16.27 -23.27 -20.11
CA PRO A 4 -16.75 -24.55 -20.67
C PRO A 4 -15.65 -25.44 -21.27
N HIS A 5 -14.50 -24.89 -21.68
CA HIS A 5 -13.36 -25.65 -22.24
C HIS A 5 -12.52 -26.40 -21.19
N LEU A 6 -12.59 -26.02 -19.91
CA LEU A 6 -11.85 -26.69 -18.83
C LEU A 6 -12.55 -27.95 -18.29
N ARG A 7 -13.81 -28.20 -18.69
CA ARG A 7 -14.60 -29.35 -18.21
C ARG A 7 -14.00 -30.72 -18.55
N GLN A 8 -13.16 -30.80 -19.58
CA GLN A 8 -12.54 -32.06 -20.01
C GLN A 8 -11.12 -32.27 -19.46
N LEU A 9 -10.57 -31.29 -18.74
CA LEU A 9 -9.21 -31.35 -18.21
C LEU A 9 -9.24 -31.74 -16.73
N ARG A 10 -8.51 -32.80 -16.39
CA ARG A 10 -8.25 -33.12 -14.97
C ARG A 10 -7.54 -31.95 -14.31
N VAL A 11 -8.01 -31.54 -13.13
CA VAL A 11 -7.41 -30.48 -12.31
C VAL A 11 -5.90 -30.70 -12.12
N SER A 12 -5.47 -31.96 -11.97
CA SER A 12 -4.06 -32.32 -11.87
C SER A 12 -3.23 -31.88 -13.08
N LYS A 13 -3.79 -31.94 -14.29
CA LYS A 13 -3.10 -31.52 -15.52
C LYS A 13 -2.95 -30.00 -15.57
N VAL A 14 -3.94 -29.25 -15.10
CA VAL A 14 -3.85 -27.78 -14.99
C VAL A 14 -2.79 -27.40 -13.96
N LEU A 15 -2.80 -28.02 -12.77
CA LEU A 15 -1.79 -27.80 -11.73
C LEU A 15 -0.38 -28.11 -12.23
N LEU A 16 -0.16 -29.28 -12.84
CA LEU A 16 1.14 -29.65 -13.41
C LEU A 16 1.61 -28.65 -14.46
N ARG A 17 0.71 -28.21 -15.34
CA ARG A 17 1.04 -27.21 -16.35
C ARG A 17 1.40 -25.86 -15.72
N THR A 18 0.63 -25.38 -14.74
CA THR A 18 0.93 -24.13 -14.04
C THR A 18 2.26 -24.18 -13.30
N VAL A 19 2.60 -25.32 -12.68
CA VAL A 19 3.90 -25.49 -12.02
C VAL A 19 5.04 -25.49 -13.04
N ASN A 20 4.88 -26.16 -14.18
CA ASN A 20 5.89 -26.15 -15.23
C ASN A 20 6.08 -24.73 -15.80
N GLU A 21 4.99 -24.04 -16.15
CA GLU A 21 5.06 -22.66 -16.65
C GLU A 21 5.72 -21.72 -15.63
N PHE A 22 5.39 -21.86 -14.34
CA PHE A 22 6.01 -21.07 -13.28
C PHE A 22 7.53 -21.27 -13.21
N LEU A 23 8.00 -22.50 -13.46
CA LEU A 23 9.43 -22.82 -13.49
C LEU A 23 10.08 -22.33 -14.79
N ASP A 24 9.43 -22.55 -15.93
CA ASP A 24 9.91 -22.19 -17.26
C ASP A 24 10.04 -20.66 -17.42
N ASP A 25 9.12 -19.88 -16.83
CA ASP A 25 9.13 -18.42 -16.84
C ASP A 25 10.01 -17.79 -15.74
N GLU A 26 10.74 -18.62 -14.98
CA GLU A 26 11.60 -18.18 -13.86
C GLU A 26 10.87 -17.30 -12.82
N MET A 27 9.60 -17.62 -12.51
CA MET A 27 8.77 -16.77 -11.65
C MET A 27 9.35 -16.59 -10.23
N SER A 28 10.15 -17.53 -9.74
CA SER A 28 10.92 -17.39 -8.49
C SER A 28 11.89 -16.21 -8.53
N THR A 29 12.52 -15.94 -9.67
CA THR A 29 13.41 -14.78 -9.87
C THR A 29 12.62 -13.49 -9.78
N TYR A 30 11.46 -13.41 -10.44
CA TYR A 30 10.58 -12.24 -10.34
C TYR A 30 10.05 -12.03 -8.91
N ALA A 31 9.65 -13.10 -8.23
CA ALA A 31 9.15 -13.04 -6.86
C ALA A 31 10.22 -12.50 -5.89
N SER A 32 11.45 -13.01 -5.98
CA SER A 32 12.57 -12.51 -5.16
C SER A 32 12.90 -11.06 -5.47
N ALA A 33 12.98 -10.69 -6.76
CA ALA A 33 13.23 -9.31 -7.18
C ALA A 33 12.14 -8.34 -6.68
N LEU A 34 10.87 -8.74 -6.73
CA LEU A 34 9.75 -7.95 -6.20
C LEU A 34 9.85 -7.81 -4.68
N ALA A 35 10.19 -8.87 -3.96
CA ALA A 35 10.37 -8.82 -2.51
C ALA A 35 11.51 -7.87 -2.10
N TYR A 36 12.67 -7.95 -2.77
CA TYR A 36 13.78 -7.02 -2.55
C TYR A 36 13.40 -5.57 -2.88
N GLN A 37 12.67 -5.35 -3.98
CA GLN A 37 12.23 -4.03 -4.38
C GLN A 37 11.21 -3.44 -3.39
N MET A 38 10.29 -4.25 -2.87
CA MET A 38 9.34 -3.83 -1.83
C MET A 38 10.07 -3.47 -0.54
N LEU A 39 10.99 -4.31 -0.08
CA LEU A 39 11.81 -4.04 1.11
C LEU A 39 12.61 -2.74 0.96
N PHE A 40 13.22 -2.52 -0.21
CA PHE A 40 13.98 -1.30 -0.48
C PHE A 40 13.07 -0.06 -0.52
N SER A 41 11.87 -0.17 -1.08
CA SER A 41 10.89 0.93 -1.12
C SER A 41 10.30 1.29 0.25
N LEU A 42 10.40 0.39 1.24
CA LEU A 42 9.89 0.60 2.59
C LEU A 42 10.58 1.79 3.26
N PHE A 43 11.89 1.96 3.09
CA PHE A 43 12.63 3.07 3.70
C PHE A 43 12.19 4.45 3.18
N PRO A 44 12.20 4.72 1.85
CA PRO A 44 11.61 5.94 1.30
C PRO A 44 10.16 6.16 1.71
N PHE A 45 9.36 5.09 1.77
CA PHE A 45 7.96 5.18 2.17
C PHE A 45 7.81 5.63 3.63
N LEU A 46 8.60 5.07 4.55
CA LEU A 46 8.62 5.52 5.95
C LEU A 46 9.05 6.98 6.08
N LEU A 47 10.09 7.40 5.34
CA LEU A 47 10.52 8.79 5.32
C LEU A 47 9.41 9.73 4.81
N PHE A 48 8.69 9.30 3.77
CA PHE A 48 7.53 10.01 3.27
C PHE A 48 6.43 10.13 4.34
N LEU A 49 6.07 9.03 5.01
CA LEU A 49 5.05 9.05 6.08
C LEU A 49 5.44 9.99 7.21
N ILE A 50 6.69 9.92 7.66
CA ILE A 50 7.23 10.79 8.70
C ILE A 50 7.10 12.27 8.30
N ALA A 51 7.52 12.60 7.08
CA ALA A 51 7.44 13.96 6.58
C ALA A 51 5.98 14.43 6.37
N LEU A 52 5.08 13.51 5.99
CA LEU A 52 3.67 13.79 5.80
C LEU A 52 2.99 14.13 7.13
N ILE A 53 3.26 13.35 8.19
CA ILE A 53 2.72 13.58 9.52
C ILE A 53 3.16 14.95 10.06
N GLY A 54 4.45 15.30 9.92
CA GLY A 54 4.95 16.62 10.28
C GLY A 54 4.28 17.74 9.50
N PHE A 55 4.10 17.55 8.20
CA PHE A 55 3.44 18.55 7.32
C PHE A 55 1.95 18.76 7.61
N LEU A 56 1.22 17.71 7.98
CA LEU A 56 -0.22 17.81 8.27
C LEU A 56 -0.51 18.52 9.61
N HIS A 57 0.51 18.79 10.43
CA HIS A 57 0.37 19.45 11.74
C HIS A 57 -0.78 18.86 12.56
N LEU A 58 -0.76 17.54 12.80
CA LEU A 58 -1.77 16.84 13.58
C LEU A 58 -1.34 16.76 15.07
N PRO A 59 -1.64 17.77 15.91
CA PRO A 59 -1.19 17.79 17.31
C PRO A 59 -1.71 16.58 18.10
N ASP A 60 -2.94 16.13 17.81
CA ASP A 60 -3.57 14.99 18.48
C ASP A 60 -2.91 13.65 18.13
N PHE A 61 -2.29 13.54 16.95
CA PHE A 61 -1.55 12.33 16.58
C PHE A 61 -0.27 12.20 17.38
N PHE A 62 0.48 13.29 17.56
CA PHE A 62 1.74 13.27 18.29
C PHE A 62 1.55 13.08 19.80
N SER A 63 0.45 13.59 20.37
CA SER A 63 0.07 13.32 21.76
C SER A 63 -0.35 11.86 21.95
N TRP A 64 -1.17 11.32 21.05
CA TRP A 64 -1.52 9.89 21.03
C TRP A 64 -0.27 8.99 20.91
N LEU A 65 0.66 9.32 20.00
CA LEU A 65 1.88 8.56 19.77
C LEU A 65 2.78 8.51 21.02
N ARG A 66 2.90 9.64 21.74
CA ARG A 66 3.63 9.70 23.02
C ARG A 66 3.00 8.80 24.07
N LEU A 67 1.68 8.88 24.24
CA LEU A 67 0.95 8.01 25.18
C LEU A 67 1.14 6.52 24.83
N GLN A 68 1.07 6.15 23.54
CA GLN A 68 1.33 4.77 23.14
C GLN A 68 2.78 4.35 23.39
N SER A 69 3.74 5.25 23.20
CA SER A 69 5.15 4.99 23.45
C SER A 69 5.41 4.75 24.94
N GLU A 70 4.79 5.54 25.82
CA GLU A 70 4.86 5.38 27.29
C GLU A 70 4.33 4.03 27.77
N LEU A 71 3.34 3.45 27.08
CA LEU A 71 2.77 2.15 27.43
C LEU A 71 3.68 0.98 27.06
N VAL A 72 4.55 1.14 26.06
CA VAL A 72 5.33 0.04 25.46
C VAL A 72 6.82 0.14 25.80
N LEU A 73 7.33 1.35 26.06
CA LEU A 73 8.76 1.61 26.23
C LEU A 73 9.12 1.98 27.67
N PRO A 74 10.28 1.52 28.19
CA PRO A 74 10.80 1.95 29.48
C PRO A 74 11.27 3.42 29.44
N PRO A 75 11.38 4.11 30.60
CA PRO A 75 11.71 5.54 30.67
C PRO A 75 13.00 5.92 29.93
N GLN A 76 14.04 5.08 29.99
CA GLN A 76 15.32 5.34 29.32
C GLN A 76 15.20 5.34 27.78
N ALA A 77 14.26 4.58 27.21
CA ALA A 77 14.01 4.58 25.77
C ALA A 77 13.19 5.83 25.36
N LEU A 78 12.29 6.31 26.22
CA LEU A 78 11.50 7.52 25.97
C LEU A 78 12.38 8.78 25.90
N GLU A 79 13.47 8.84 26.66
CA GLU A 79 14.46 9.94 26.57
C GLU A 79 15.09 10.06 25.18
N GLN A 80 15.15 8.96 24.40
CA GLN A 80 15.64 8.97 23.03
C GLN A 80 14.53 9.20 22.00
N VAL A 81 13.31 8.70 22.27
CA VAL A 81 12.18 8.77 21.32
C VAL A 81 11.51 10.15 21.31
N ASN A 82 11.32 10.78 22.48
CA ASN A 82 10.65 12.08 22.58
C ASN A 82 11.30 13.19 21.74
N PRO A 83 12.64 13.34 21.73
CA PRO A 83 13.31 14.32 20.86
C PRO A 83 13.08 14.04 19.37
N VAL A 84 12.99 12.77 18.97
CA VAL A 84 12.68 12.41 17.58
C VAL A 84 11.26 12.86 17.25
N ILE A 85 10.27 12.56 18.11
CA ILE A 85 8.88 13.00 17.94
C ILE A 85 8.80 14.53 17.80
N ASP A 86 9.53 15.29 18.63
CA ASP A 86 9.56 16.76 18.55
C ASP A 86 10.18 17.27 17.24
N GLN A 87 11.25 16.63 16.76
CA GLN A 87 11.84 16.94 15.46
C GLN A 87 10.87 16.66 14.31
N LEU A 88 10.08 15.59 14.39
CA LEU A 88 9.08 15.28 13.38
C LEU A 88 7.96 16.33 13.35
N GLN A 89 7.56 16.84 14.51
CA GLN A 89 6.54 17.89 14.63
C GLN A 89 7.01 19.25 14.10
N GLN A 90 8.32 19.52 14.14
CA GLN A 90 8.92 20.77 13.63
C GLN A 90 9.41 20.68 12.17
N SER A 91 9.31 19.50 11.56
CA SER A 91 9.86 19.22 10.24
C SER A 91 9.28 20.13 9.15
N LYS A 92 10.17 20.76 8.36
CA LYS A 92 9.80 21.69 7.28
C LYS A 92 9.44 20.93 6.00
N GLY A 93 8.48 21.47 5.23
CA GLY A 93 7.95 20.85 3.99
C GLY A 93 8.96 20.51 2.89
N GLY A 94 10.21 20.98 2.95
CA GLY A 94 11.27 20.57 2.02
C GLY A 94 11.71 19.11 2.16
N LEU A 95 11.61 18.52 3.36
CA LEU A 95 11.88 17.10 3.55
C LEU A 95 10.78 16.23 2.93
N LEU A 96 9.53 16.71 2.96
CA LEU A 96 8.37 16.04 2.40
C LEU A 96 8.47 15.91 0.89
N SER A 97 8.82 16.99 0.18
CA SER A 97 8.92 16.95 -1.28
C SER A 97 10.00 15.98 -1.76
N ILE A 98 11.16 15.94 -1.10
CA ILE A 98 12.23 14.97 -1.39
C ILE A 98 11.75 13.55 -1.08
N GLY A 99 11.11 13.34 0.08
CA GLY A 99 10.55 12.04 0.48
C GLY A 99 9.54 11.50 -0.53
N ILE A 100 8.61 12.36 -1.00
CA ILE A 100 7.63 12.01 -2.03
C ILE A 100 8.32 11.57 -3.32
N VAL A 101 9.31 12.32 -3.80
CA VAL A 101 9.98 12.01 -5.07
C VAL A 101 10.71 10.67 -4.98
N ILE A 102 11.43 10.41 -3.89
CA ILE A 102 12.16 9.16 -3.70
C ILE A 102 11.19 7.98 -3.50
N ALA A 103 10.13 8.16 -2.71
CA ALA A 103 9.11 7.14 -2.50
C ALA A 103 8.40 6.79 -3.81
N LEU A 104 7.99 7.78 -4.59
CA LEU A 104 7.35 7.57 -5.88
C LEU A 104 8.29 6.90 -6.88
N TRP A 105 9.56 7.31 -6.91
CA TRP A 105 10.58 6.71 -7.76
C TRP A 105 10.76 5.22 -7.45
N THR A 106 10.95 4.87 -6.18
CA THR A 106 11.18 3.49 -5.74
C THR A 106 9.94 2.60 -5.86
N ALA A 107 8.75 3.13 -5.55
CA ALA A 107 7.50 2.41 -5.75
C ALA A 107 7.21 2.18 -7.25
N SER A 108 7.46 3.18 -8.11
CA SER A 108 7.29 3.02 -9.56
C SER A 108 8.24 1.98 -10.17
N ALA A 109 9.43 1.79 -9.59
CA ALA A 109 10.33 0.71 -9.98
C ALA A 109 9.73 -0.67 -9.68
N GLY A 110 9.09 -0.85 -8.52
CA GLY A 110 8.34 -2.07 -8.19
C GLY A 110 7.19 -2.33 -9.17
N VAL A 111 6.42 -1.30 -9.53
CA VAL A 111 5.36 -1.44 -10.53
C VAL A 111 5.92 -1.82 -11.90
N ARG A 112 7.06 -1.24 -12.35
CA ARG A 112 7.70 -1.66 -13.60
C ARG A 112 8.14 -3.12 -13.55
N LEU A 113 8.71 -3.58 -12.44
CA LEU A 113 9.10 -4.97 -12.27
C LEU A 113 7.88 -5.89 -12.31
N MET A 114 6.77 -5.49 -11.69
CA MET A 114 5.50 -6.21 -11.77
C MET A 114 4.97 -6.29 -13.21
N MET A 115 5.10 -5.22 -14.00
CA MET A 115 4.76 -5.28 -15.44
C MET A 115 5.62 -6.32 -16.17
N SER A 116 6.92 -6.38 -15.88
CA SER A 116 7.81 -7.38 -16.48
C SER A 116 7.43 -8.80 -16.07
N ALA A 117 7.12 -9.02 -14.78
CA ALA A 117 6.68 -10.31 -14.27
C ALA A 117 5.36 -10.76 -14.92
N MET A 118 4.39 -9.84 -15.06
CA MET A 118 3.12 -10.12 -15.74
C MET A 118 3.33 -10.43 -17.22
N ASN A 119 4.19 -9.66 -17.90
CA ASN A 119 4.50 -9.92 -19.30
C ASN A 119 5.14 -11.31 -19.47
N ALA A 120 6.07 -11.69 -18.59
CA ALA A 120 6.67 -13.02 -18.60
C ALA A 120 5.62 -14.12 -18.38
N ALA A 121 4.79 -14.01 -17.33
CA ALA A 121 3.76 -15.00 -16.98
C ALA A 121 2.64 -15.17 -18.03
N TYR A 122 2.53 -14.24 -18.98
CA TYR A 122 1.54 -14.27 -20.06
C TYR A 122 2.20 -14.35 -21.45
N ASP A 123 3.50 -14.62 -21.54
CA ASP A 123 4.27 -14.70 -22.79
C ASP A 123 4.15 -13.44 -23.69
N VAL A 124 3.98 -12.27 -23.08
CA VAL A 124 3.81 -11.00 -23.80
C VAL A 124 5.16 -10.32 -23.99
N VAL A 125 5.58 -10.18 -25.24
CA VAL A 125 6.76 -9.37 -25.59
C VAL A 125 6.44 -7.88 -25.40
N GLU A 126 7.22 -7.21 -24.55
CA GLU A 126 7.05 -5.79 -24.27
C GLU A 126 7.45 -4.92 -25.47
N GLY A 127 6.47 -4.52 -26.28
CA GLY A 127 6.68 -3.65 -27.44
C GLY A 127 6.73 -2.15 -27.10
N ARG A 128 6.41 -1.73 -25.85
CA ARG A 128 6.38 -0.31 -25.50
C ARG A 128 7.80 0.19 -25.20
N PRO A 129 8.22 1.32 -25.79
CA PRO A 129 9.50 1.91 -25.46
C PRO A 129 9.52 2.46 -24.04
N ILE A 130 10.72 2.58 -23.46
CA ILE A 130 10.94 2.96 -22.06
C ILE A 130 10.24 4.29 -21.72
N TRP A 131 10.24 5.26 -22.63
CA TRP A 131 9.59 6.57 -22.43
C TRP A 131 8.05 6.51 -22.35
N LYS A 132 7.41 5.44 -22.83
CA LYS A 132 5.96 5.20 -22.60
C LYS A 132 5.74 4.38 -21.33
N ARG A 133 6.60 3.39 -21.09
CA ARG A 133 6.49 2.49 -19.93
C ARG A 133 6.74 3.22 -18.60
N PHE A 134 7.70 4.13 -18.57
CA PHE A 134 8.06 4.88 -17.36
C PHE A 134 6.92 5.73 -16.80
N PRO A 135 6.29 6.65 -17.57
CA PRO A 135 5.17 7.45 -17.05
C PRO A 135 3.95 6.59 -16.69
N LEU A 136 3.67 5.51 -17.43
CA LEU A 136 2.62 4.55 -17.07
C LEU A 136 2.86 3.92 -15.70
N SER A 137 4.11 3.58 -15.39
CA SER A 137 4.44 3.02 -14.07
C SER A 137 4.19 4.01 -12.94
N ILE A 138 4.49 5.30 -13.15
CA ILE A 138 4.20 6.36 -12.17
C ILE A 138 2.69 6.50 -12.01
N LEU A 139 1.94 6.55 -13.13
CA LEU A 139 0.49 6.67 -13.11
C LEU A 139 -0.17 5.54 -12.31
N TYR A 140 0.21 4.28 -12.56
CA TYR A 140 -0.32 3.16 -11.79
C TYR A 140 0.13 3.18 -10.34
N THR A 141 1.35 3.64 -10.05
CA THR A 141 1.81 3.78 -8.66
C THR A 141 0.96 4.79 -7.91
N VAL A 142 0.71 5.97 -8.50
CA VAL A 142 -0.16 7.00 -7.91
C VAL A 142 -1.59 6.50 -7.79
N GLY A 143 -2.11 5.78 -8.80
CA GLY A 143 -3.44 5.18 -8.76
C GLY A 143 -3.60 4.17 -7.62
N ILE A 144 -2.67 3.24 -7.48
CA ILE A 144 -2.66 2.25 -6.38
C ILE A 144 -2.53 2.97 -5.03
N ALA A 145 -1.62 3.93 -4.90
CA ALA A 145 -1.46 4.71 -3.67
C ALA A 145 -2.76 5.47 -3.32
N GLY A 146 -3.40 6.10 -4.30
CA GLY A 146 -4.68 6.78 -4.14
C GLY A 146 -5.80 5.83 -3.70
N MET A 147 -5.88 4.64 -4.30
CA MET A 147 -6.85 3.61 -3.89
C MET A 147 -6.61 3.13 -2.45
N LEU A 148 -5.34 2.92 -2.05
CA LEU A 148 -4.99 2.54 -0.68
C LEU A 148 -5.33 3.65 0.32
N LEU A 149 -5.02 4.91 -0.01
CA LEU A 149 -5.37 6.05 0.83
C LEU A 149 -6.88 6.22 0.94
N ALA A 150 -7.63 6.05 -0.15
CA ALA A 150 -9.09 6.09 -0.14
C ALA A 150 -9.67 4.94 0.72
N ALA A 151 -9.14 3.72 0.59
CA ALA A 151 -9.54 2.59 1.41
C ALA A 151 -9.27 2.85 2.91
N ALA A 152 -8.09 3.39 3.26
CA ALA A 152 -7.77 3.77 4.63
C ALA A 152 -8.69 4.90 5.15
N ALA A 153 -8.95 5.92 4.32
CA ALA A 153 -9.86 7.00 4.67
C ALA A 153 -11.29 6.48 4.89
N PHE A 154 -11.80 5.58 4.05
CA PHE A 154 -13.10 4.94 4.28
C PHE A 154 -13.12 4.06 5.53
N MET A 155 -12.01 3.40 5.88
CA MET A 155 -11.94 2.60 7.11
C MET A 155 -12.02 3.49 8.36
N VAL A 156 -11.43 4.68 8.33
CA VAL A 156 -11.41 5.62 9.46
C VAL A 156 -12.68 6.47 9.53
N LEU A 157 -13.09 7.06 8.41
CA LEU A 157 -14.24 7.97 8.32
C LEU A 157 -15.56 7.24 8.11
N GLY A 158 -15.53 5.98 7.66
CA GLY A 158 -16.71 5.18 7.35
C GLY A 158 -17.74 5.18 8.47
N PRO A 159 -17.37 4.88 9.73
CA PRO A 159 -18.31 4.92 10.85
C PRO A 159 -18.92 6.30 11.09
N GLN A 160 -18.12 7.38 10.96
CA GLN A 160 -18.58 8.75 11.19
C GLN A 160 -19.58 9.20 10.11
N VAL A 161 -19.25 8.92 8.84
CA VAL A 161 -20.12 9.21 7.69
C VAL A 161 -21.39 8.39 7.79
N MET A 162 -21.28 7.11 8.17
CA MET A 162 -22.41 6.21 8.29
C MET A 162 -23.37 6.63 9.41
N ASN A 163 -22.85 7.00 10.59
CA ASN A 163 -23.66 7.53 11.69
C ASN A 163 -24.35 8.83 11.28
N TRP A 164 -23.67 9.72 10.57
CA TRP A 164 -24.28 10.96 10.07
C TRP A 164 -25.43 10.70 9.09
N ILE A 165 -25.26 9.75 8.16
CA ILE A 165 -26.33 9.34 7.22
C ILE A 165 -27.49 8.68 7.99
N ALA A 166 -27.19 7.82 8.95
CA ALA A 166 -28.20 7.08 9.69
C ALA A 166 -29.03 8.00 10.61
N ALA A 167 -28.42 9.05 11.17
CA ALA A 167 -29.10 10.11 11.92
C ALA A 167 -30.10 10.89 11.06
N GLN A 168 -29.81 11.11 9.77
CA GLN A 168 -30.72 11.80 8.84
C GLN A 168 -31.89 10.92 8.39
N ILE A 169 -31.69 9.59 8.35
CA ILE A 169 -32.68 8.61 7.87
C ILE A 169 -33.50 7.98 9.02
N GLY A 170 -33.08 8.18 10.27
CA GLY A 170 -33.74 7.62 11.45
C GLY A 170 -33.56 6.10 11.60
N MET A 171 -32.54 5.53 10.98
CA MET A 171 -32.23 4.09 10.97
C MET A 171 -30.82 3.81 11.53
N GLU A 172 -30.43 4.50 12.61
CA GLU A 172 -29.13 4.33 13.27
C GLU A 172 -28.83 2.87 13.63
N ASP A 173 -29.77 2.19 14.31
CA ASP A 173 -29.54 0.82 14.78
C ASP A 173 -29.36 -0.19 13.65
N PHE A 174 -30.13 -0.08 12.56
CA PHE A 174 -30.05 -1.03 11.44
C PHE A 174 -28.73 -0.89 10.68
N ILE A 175 -28.33 0.36 10.41
CA ILE A 175 -27.13 0.65 9.62
C ILE A 175 -25.86 0.31 10.40
N VAL A 176 -25.81 0.64 11.70
CA VAL A 176 -24.67 0.29 12.57
C VAL A 176 -24.55 -1.22 12.71
N THR A 177 -25.65 -1.94 12.90
CA THR A 177 -25.65 -3.41 13.02
C THR A 177 -25.19 -4.09 11.72
N LEU A 178 -25.67 -3.62 10.57
CA LEU A 178 -25.27 -4.16 9.26
C LEU A 178 -23.77 -3.95 9.01
N TRP A 179 -23.25 -2.78 9.38
CA TRP A 179 -21.83 -2.46 9.27
C TRP A 179 -20.96 -3.34 10.18
N THR A 180 -21.37 -3.57 11.42
CA THR A 180 -20.65 -4.45 12.36
C THR A 180 -20.62 -5.91 11.90
N ILE A 181 -21.66 -6.38 11.21
CA ILE A 181 -21.71 -7.76 10.68
C ILE A 181 -20.87 -7.92 9.41
N LEU A 182 -20.78 -6.88 8.58
CA LEU A 182 -20.06 -6.92 7.30
C LEU A 182 -18.55 -6.70 7.44
N ARG A 183 -18.09 -6.12 8.54
CA ARG A 183 -16.67 -5.92 8.87
C ARG A 183 -16.02 -7.21 9.35
#